data_AF-A0A9X6JLP3-F1
#
_entry.id   AF-A0A9X6JLP3-F1
#
_cell.length_a   1.000
_cell.length_b   1.000
_cell.length_c   1.000
_cell.angle_alpha   90.00
_cell.angle_beta   90.00
_cell.angle_gamma   90.00
#
_symmetry.space_group_name_H-M   'P 1'
#
loop_
_entity.id
_entity.type
_entity.pdbx_description
1 polymer ?
#
loop_
_entity_poly.entity_id
_entity_poly.type
_entity_poly.pdbx_seq_one_letter_code
_entity_poly.pdbx_strand_id
1 'polypeptide(L)' 'MNDFSIVVKKWPGGYVNEEVNKFIAECNKNGDLIEDINTHVNVIHGTSQAYTFIFKVKRNPHGKRQDDERR' A
#
# COMPACT_ATOMS: atom_id res chain seq x y z
N MET A 1 22.52 -6.18 -2.01
CA MET A 1 21.48 -6.02 -0.98
C MET A 1 20.13 -6.03 -1.67
N ASN A 2 19.14 -6.67 -1.06
CA ASN A 2 17.79 -6.73 -1.61
C ASN A 2 17.09 -5.42 -1.21
N ASP A 3 16.98 -4.46 -2.14
CA ASP A 3 16.48 -3.09 -1.88
C ASP A 3 14.95 -3.04 -1.69
N PHE A 4 14.45 -3.76 -0.69
CA PHE A 4 13.03 -3.72 -0.31
C PHE A 4 12.84 -2.85 0.93
N SER A 5 11.73 -2.13 0.93
CA SER A 5 11.23 -1.36 2.05
C SER A 5 9.96 -2.00 2.60
N ILE A 6 9.80 -1.98 3.92
CA ILE A 6 8.56 -2.42 4.57
C ILE A 6 7.67 -1.20 4.76
N VAL A 7 6.46 -1.25 4.20
CA VAL A 7 5.45 -0.19 4.34
C VAL A 7 4.29 -0.74 5.16
N VAL A 8 4.02 -0.13 6.31
CA VAL A 8 2.90 -0.51 7.18
C VAL A 8 1.79 0.52 7.06
N LYS A 9 0.57 0.07 6.79
CA LYS A 9 -0.63 0.91 6.68
C LYS A 9 -1.74 0.32 7.52
N LYS A 10 -2.55 1.18 8.14
CA LYS A 10 -3.69 0.76 8.97
C LYS A 10 -4.93 1.53 8.56
N TRP A 11 -6.02 0.81 8.29
CA TRP A 11 -7.29 1.39 7.86
C TRP A 11 -8.47 0.79 8.64
N PRO A 12 -9.53 1.58 8.88
CA PRO A 12 -10.79 1.05 9.41
C PRO A 12 -11.48 0.15 8.38
N GLY A 13 -12.19 -0.88 8.85
CA GLY A 13 -12.81 -1.90 7.99
C GLY A 13 -13.75 -1.37 6.91
N GLY A 14 -14.46 -0.26 7.16
CA GLY A 14 -15.44 0.28 6.21
C GLY A 14 -14.86 0.76 4.86
N TYR A 15 -13.56 1.09 4.82
CA TYR A 15 -12.90 1.66 3.63
C TYR A 15 -11.64 0.90 3.22
N VAL A 16 -11.36 -0.22 3.87
CA VAL A 16 -10.08 -0.92 3.76
C VAL A 16 -9.75 -1.33 2.32
N ASN A 17 -10.74 -1.86 1.59
CA ASN A 17 -10.53 -2.33 0.22
C ASN A 17 -10.21 -1.17 -0.73
N GLU A 18 -10.90 -0.03 -0.59
CA GLU A 18 -10.66 1.14 -1.42
C GLU A 18 -9.26 1.70 -1.19
N GLU A 19 -8.85 1.81 0.08
CA GLU A 19 -7.56 2.38 0.45
C GLU A 19 -6.38 1.47 0.08
N VAL A 20 -6.52 0.15 0.23
CA VAL A 20 -5.52 -0.82 -0.23
C VAL A 20 -5.35 -0.73 -1.75
N ASN A 21 -6.45 -0.68 -2.50
CA ASN A 21 -6.40 -0.58 -3.95
C ASN A 21 -5.77 0.75 -4.43
N LYS A 22 -6.04 1.87 -3.75
CA LYS A 22 -5.37 3.14 -4.02
C LYS A 22 -3.86 3.04 -3.84
N PHE A 23 -3.40 2.40 -2.76
CA PHE A 23 -1.97 2.22 -2.53
C PHE A 23 -1.31 1.33 -3.59
N ILE A 24 -1.95 0.21 -3.97
CA ILE A 24 -1.44 -0.66 -5.03
C ILE A 24 -1.38 0.09 -6.37
N ALA A 25 -2.39 0.90 -6.68
CA ALA A 25 -2.40 1.72 -7.90
C ALA A 25 -1.26 2.77 -7.89
N GLU A 26 -0.96 3.38 -6.75
CA GLU A 26 0.18 4.28 -6.58
C GLU A 26 1.50 3.56 -6.83
N CYS A 27 1.71 2.39 -6.23
CA CYS A 27 2.90 1.56 -6.48
C CYS A 27 3.04 1.23 -7.97
N ASN A 28 1.97 0.79 -8.61
CA ASN A 28 1.96 0.49 -10.05
C ASN A 28 2.29 1.72 -10.91
N LYS A 29 1.73 2.89 -10.58
CA LYS A 29 2.03 4.16 -11.28
C LYS A 29 3.50 4.55 -11.14
N ASN A 30 4.09 4.32 -9.98
CA ASN A 30 5.51 4.59 -9.72
C ASN A 30 6.43 3.49 -10.29
N GLY A 31 5.88 2.40 -10.80
CA GLY A 31 6.64 1.22 -11.20
C GLY A 31 7.28 0.46 -10.03
N ASP A 32 6.82 0.72 -8.80
CA ASP A 32 7.25 0.00 -7.61
C ASP A 32 6.73 -1.44 -7.66
N LEU A 33 7.54 -2.39 -7.21
CA LEU A 33 7.16 -3.80 -7.13
C LEU A 33 6.76 -4.14 -5.70
N ILE A 34 5.52 -4.58 -5.51
CA ILE A 34 5.05 -5.20 -4.27
C ILE A 34 5.37 -6.70 -4.35
N GLU A 35 6.31 -7.16 -3.52
CA GLU A 35 6.74 -8.56 -3.49
C GLU A 35 5.86 -9.42 -2.57
N ASP A 36 5.39 -8.84 -1.46
CA ASP A 36 4.57 -9.54 -0.47
C ASP A 36 3.60 -8.59 0.22
N ILE A 37 2.46 -9.13 0.66
CA ILE A 37 1.40 -8.42 1.38
C ILE A 37 0.91 -9.30 2.53
N ASN A 38 1.23 -8.88 3.76
CA ASN A 38 0.70 -9.51 4.97
C ASN A 38 -0.39 -8.64 5.60
N THR A 39 -1.42 -9.27 6.15
CA THR A 39 -2.56 -8.57 6.75
C THR A 39 -2.83 -9.08 8.16
N HIS A 40 -3.03 -8.16 9.10
CA HIS A 40 -3.45 -8.44 10.46
C HIS A 40 -4.74 -7.69 10.77
N VAL A 41 -5.76 -8.40 11.25
CA VAL A 41 -7.02 -7.82 11.68
C VAL A 41 -6.97 -7.57 13.18
N ASN A 42 -7.12 -6.31 13.57
CA ASN A 42 -7.19 -5.88 14.96
C ASN A 42 -8.65 -5.56 15.31
N VAL A 43 -9.22 -6.30 16.26
CA VAL A 43 -10.52 -5.97 16.84
C VAL A 43 -10.27 -4.96 17.97
N ILE A 44 -10.66 -3.70 17.76
CA ILE A 44 -10.34 -2.63 18.70
C ILE A 44 -11.37 -2.60 19.84
N HIS A 45 -12.66 -2.74 19.54
CA HIS A 45 -13.77 -2.98 20.49
C HIS A 45 -15.07 -3.27 19.68
N GLY A 46 -15.84 -4.29 20.06
CA GLY A 46 -17.13 -4.61 19.42
C GLY A 46 -17.04 -4.87 17.91
N THR A 47 -17.85 -4.17 17.12
CA THR A 47 -17.89 -4.27 15.64
C THR A 47 -16.80 -3.44 14.94
N SER A 48 -16.00 -2.67 15.68
CA SER A 48 -14.95 -1.82 15.08
C SER A 48 -13.68 -2.64 14.83
N GLN A 49 -13.48 -3.00 13.57
CA GLN A 49 -12.31 -3.69 13.06
C GLN A 49 -11.36 -2.70 12.37
N ALA A 50 -10.07 -2.83 12.65
CA ALA A 50 -9.02 -2.15 11.90
C ALA A 50 -8.09 -3.17 11.28
N TYR A 51 -7.75 -2.96 10.02
CA TYR A 51 -6.88 -3.84 9.26
C TYR A 51 -5.52 -3.18 9.13
N THR A 52 -4.47 -3.90 9.49
CA THR A 52 -3.09 -3.50 9.29
C THR A 52 -2.52 -4.30 8.14
N PHE A 53 -2.05 -3.62 7.11
CA PHE A 53 -1.34 -4.21 5.98
C PHE A 53 0.15 -3.90 6.08
N ILE A 54 0.97 -4.91 5.80
CA ILE A 54 2.43 -4.85 5.77
C ILE A 54 2.84 -5.24 4.36
N PHE A 55 3.31 -4.26 3.59
CA PHE A 55 3.76 -4.44 2.22
C PHE A 55 5.28 -4.50 2.16
N LYS A 56 5.82 -5.48 1.44
CA LYS A 56 7.24 -5.52 1.07
C LYS A 56 7.39 -4.92 -0.32
N VAL A 57 7.95 -3.72 -0.41
CA VAL A 57 7.98 -2.91 -1.64
C VAL A 57 9.40 -2.62 -2.09
N LYS A 58 9.75 -3.01 -3.31
CA LYS A 58 10.97 -2.56 -4.00
C LYS A 58 10.65 -1.33 -4.81
N ARG A 59 11.24 -0.19 -4.45
CA ARG A 59 11.01 1.04 -5.19
C ARG A 59 11.75 1.04 -6.51
N ASN A 60 11.10 1.51 -7.56
CA ASN A 60 11.78 1.73 -8.82
C ASN A 60 12.58 3.04 -8.77
N PRO A 61 13.92 3.00 -8.88
CA PRO A 61 14.72 4.23 -8.89
C PRO A 61 14.45 5.12 -10.11
N HIS A 62 13.79 4.61 -11.14
CA HIS A 62 13.37 5.34 -12.35
C HIS A 62 11.86 5.54 -12.46
N GLY A 63 11.12 5.36 -11.36
CA GLY A 63 9.69 5.62 -11.32
C GLY A 63 9.40 7.04 -11.74
N LYS A 64 8.86 7.23 -12.96
CA LYS A 64 8.40 8.53 -13.41
C LYS A 64 7.23 8.91 -12.51
N ARG A 65 7.41 9.92 -11.66
CA ARG A 65 6.25 10.71 -11.23
C ARG A 65 5.67 11.28 -12.52
N GLN A 66 4.63 10.64 -13.05
CA GLN A 66 3.78 11.21 -14.09
C GLN A 66 2.97 12.34 -13.42
N ASP A 67 3.67 13.42 -13.11
CA ASP A 67 3.13 14.76 -12.99
C ASP A 67 3.43 15.43 -14.35
N ASP A 68 2.46 16.15 -14.89
CA ASP A 68 2.52 16.96 -16.12
C ASP A 68 2.27 16.30 -17.49
N GLU A 69 1.16 15.59 -17.66
CA GLU A 69 0.47 15.52 -18.97
C GLU A 69 -0.98 16.03 -18.86
N ARG A 70 -1.11 17.32 -18.54
CA ARG A 70 -2.22 18.16 -19.00
C ARG A 70 -1.64 19.33 -19.78
N ARG A 71 -1.43 19.13 -21.08
CA ARG A 71 -1.34 20.20 -22.08
C ARG A 71 -2.25 19.84 -23.24
#